data_AF-A0AA97GZ67-F1
#
_entry.id   AF-A0AA97GZ67-F1
#
_cell.length_a   1.000
_cell.length_b   1.000
_cell.length_c   1.000
_cell.angle_alpha   90.00
_cell.angle_beta   90.00
_cell.angle_gamma   90.00
#
_symmetry.space_group_name_H-M   'P 1'
#
loop_
_entity.id
_entity.type
_entity.pdbx_description
1 polymer ?
#
loop_
_entity_poly.entity_id
_entity_poly.type
_entity_poly.pdbx_seq_one_letter_code
_entity_poly.pdbx_strand_id
1 'polypeptide(L)'
;MSANYLEKTQILDLDDHSIQSLIADRNWNTMDEYNTIGAAYTFVKDEIQFGYNRSDDISASEVLADGYGQCNTKGNLLMALFRALGIQCRFHGFTIDQQLQKGAIPSYVFWLAPKSIIHSWVEVLYEGKWINLEGFILDEAYLSSIQSKFSQAKDNFCGYGIATTCISNPETNWVGKDTYIQKEGIHDDFGFYDSPDEFYAEQGTNLTGIKRWAYQNFIRHIINWNVQRLRRKNVTAEAQHA
;
A
#
# COMPACT_ATOMS: atom_id res chain seq x y z
N MET A 1 -16.20 17.91 15.54
CA MET A 1 -15.91 18.09 14.11
C MET A 1 -16.75 17.07 13.36
N SER A 2 -17.46 17.45 12.30
CA SER A 2 -18.17 16.50 11.45
C SER A 2 -17.14 15.73 10.63
N ALA A 3 -17.11 14.41 10.75
CA ALA A 3 -16.15 13.60 10.03
C ALA A 3 -16.37 13.71 8.51
N ASN A 4 -15.28 13.86 7.75
CA ASN A 4 -15.34 14.17 6.32
C ASN A 4 -14.73 13.08 5.42
N TYR A 5 -15.44 11.95 5.34
CA TYR A 5 -14.97 10.74 4.67
C TYR A 5 -15.07 10.74 3.13
N LEU A 6 -15.53 11.85 2.53
CA LEU A 6 -15.67 12.03 1.08
C LEU A 6 -14.91 13.25 0.55
N GLU A 7 -14.28 14.03 1.43
CA GLU A 7 -13.63 15.26 1.01
C GLU A 7 -12.33 15.05 0.24
N LYS A 8 -12.11 15.92 -0.73
CA LYS A 8 -10.82 16.05 -1.42
C LYS A 8 -9.82 16.81 -0.55
N THR A 9 -8.56 16.46 -0.73
CA THR A 9 -7.43 17.14 -0.09
C THR A 9 -6.30 17.34 -1.10
N GLN A 10 -5.13 17.84 -0.67
CA GLN A 10 -4.00 17.98 -1.59
C GLN A 10 -3.43 16.61 -1.97
N ILE A 11 -3.42 15.66 -1.04
CA ILE A 11 -2.93 14.30 -1.29
C ILE A 11 -3.98 13.45 -2.01
N LEU A 12 -5.26 13.56 -1.64
CA LEU A 12 -6.31 12.73 -2.24
C LEU A 12 -6.84 13.24 -3.57
N ASP A 13 -6.50 14.48 -3.96
CA ASP A 13 -6.66 15.16 -5.26
C ASP A 13 -7.65 14.54 -6.28
N LEU A 14 -8.85 14.20 -5.82
CA LEU A 14 -9.77 13.32 -6.54
C LEU A 14 -10.34 13.93 -7.83
N ASP A 15 -10.26 15.25 -7.99
CA ASP A 15 -10.66 15.97 -9.20
C ASP A 15 -9.59 15.94 -10.31
N ASP A 16 -8.40 15.37 -10.04
CA ASP A 16 -7.35 15.27 -11.05
C ASP A 16 -7.84 14.47 -12.28
N HIS A 17 -7.51 14.96 -13.47
CA HIS A 17 -7.97 14.38 -14.72
C HIS A 17 -7.56 12.91 -14.86
N SER A 18 -6.38 12.51 -14.36
CA SER A 18 -5.92 11.11 -14.45
C SER A 18 -6.77 10.16 -13.62
N ILE A 19 -7.17 10.58 -12.41
CA ILE A 19 -8.06 9.82 -11.50
C ILE A 19 -9.44 9.67 -12.13
N GLN A 20 -10.03 10.78 -12.58
CA GLN A 20 -11.35 10.78 -13.22
C GLN A 20 -11.38 9.97 -14.52
N SER A 21 -10.31 10.06 -15.33
CA SER A 21 -10.19 9.27 -16.57
C SER A 21 -10.12 7.78 -16.27
N LEU A 22 -9.31 7.36 -15.29
CA LEU A 22 -9.23 5.96 -14.89
C LEU A 22 -10.61 5.42 -14.48
N ILE A 23 -11.34 6.16 -13.64
CA ILE A 23 -12.68 5.77 -13.19
C ILE A 23 -13.65 5.62 -14.37
N ALA A 24 -13.62 6.58 -15.31
CA ALA A 24 -14.46 6.56 -16.51
C ALA A 24 -14.11 5.37 -17.42
N ASP A 25 -12.82 5.17 -17.72
CA ASP A 25 -12.33 4.09 -18.59
C ASP A 25 -12.67 2.70 -18.02
N ARG A 26 -12.66 2.56 -16.69
CA ARG A 26 -12.98 1.31 -16.00
C ARG A 26 -14.49 1.10 -15.77
N ASN A 27 -15.32 2.11 -16.05
CA ASN A 27 -16.77 2.11 -15.82
C ASN A 27 -17.17 1.75 -14.37
N TRP A 28 -16.33 2.08 -13.38
CA TRP A 28 -16.60 1.73 -11.98
C TRP A 28 -17.86 2.40 -11.44
N ASN A 29 -18.21 3.59 -11.94
CA ASN A 29 -19.46 4.30 -11.58
C ASN A 29 -20.76 3.56 -11.92
N THR A 30 -20.70 2.50 -12.73
CA THR A 30 -21.88 1.73 -13.14
C THR A 30 -22.08 0.43 -12.35
N MET A 31 -21.14 0.11 -11.47
CA MET A 31 -21.17 -1.10 -10.65
C MET A 31 -21.94 -0.86 -9.34
N ASP A 32 -22.40 -1.92 -8.70
CA ASP A 32 -22.84 -1.83 -7.30
C ASP A 32 -21.66 -1.56 -6.36
N GLU A 33 -21.96 -1.17 -5.12
CA GLU A 33 -20.96 -0.77 -4.13
C GLU A 33 -19.90 -1.86 -3.87
N TYR A 34 -20.30 -3.13 -3.72
CA TYR A 34 -19.37 -4.24 -3.46
C TYR A 34 -18.37 -4.41 -4.61
N ASN A 35 -18.88 -4.41 -5.85
CA ASN A 35 -18.06 -4.55 -7.04
C ASN A 35 -17.18 -3.31 -7.28
N THR A 36 -17.69 -2.12 -6.99
CA THR A 36 -16.94 -0.86 -7.07
C THR A 36 -15.75 -0.86 -6.12
N ILE A 37 -15.98 -1.21 -4.84
CA ILE A 37 -14.90 -1.33 -3.84
C ILE A 37 -13.88 -2.37 -4.29
N GLY A 38 -14.35 -3.57 -4.68
CA GLY A 38 -13.49 -4.66 -5.10
C GLY A 38 -12.63 -4.31 -6.30
N ALA A 39 -13.19 -3.63 -7.30
CA ALA A 39 -12.47 -3.29 -8.52
C ALA A 39 -11.38 -2.23 -8.28
N ALA A 40 -11.69 -1.16 -7.53
CA ALA A 40 -10.70 -0.15 -7.16
C ALA A 40 -9.60 -0.73 -6.24
N TYR A 41 -9.99 -1.56 -5.26
CA TYR A 41 -9.06 -2.27 -4.39
C TYR A 41 -8.10 -3.17 -5.18
N THR A 42 -8.64 -3.99 -6.09
CA THR A 42 -7.86 -4.93 -6.89
C THR A 42 -6.91 -4.19 -7.84
N PHE A 43 -7.36 -3.09 -8.43
CA PHE A 43 -6.51 -2.22 -9.24
C PHE A 43 -5.30 -1.70 -8.44
N VAL A 44 -5.52 -1.13 -7.25
CA VAL A 44 -4.42 -0.63 -6.40
C VAL A 44 -3.52 -1.77 -5.89
N LYS A 45 -4.10 -2.95 -5.63
CA LYS A 45 -3.33 -4.12 -5.22
C LYS A 45 -2.37 -4.59 -6.32
N ASP A 46 -2.92 -4.87 -7.51
CA ASP A 46 -2.24 -5.69 -8.51
C ASP A 46 -1.73 -4.90 -9.73
N GLU A 47 -2.35 -3.77 -10.07
CA GLU A 47 -1.90 -2.94 -11.21
C GLU A 47 -0.93 -1.83 -10.78
N ILE A 48 -1.07 -1.32 -9.56
CA ILE A 48 -0.06 -0.45 -8.94
C ILE A 48 0.94 -1.36 -8.24
N GLN A 49 2.15 -1.46 -8.77
CA GLN A 49 3.13 -2.41 -8.27
C GLN A 49 3.62 -2.05 -6.85
N PHE A 50 4.00 -3.03 -6.05
CA PHE A 50 4.73 -2.76 -4.81
C PHE A 50 6.08 -2.09 -5.11
N GLY A 51 6.36 -0.96 -4.47
CA GLY A 51 7.56 -0.17 -4.66
C GLY A 51 7.63 1.04 -3.73
N TYR A 52 8.72 1.77 -3.79
CA TYR A 52 9.06 2.85 -2.86
C TYR A 52 9.10 4.20 -3.60
N ASN A 53 8.11 5.05 -3.35
CA ASN A 53 8.01 6.39 -3.96
C ASN A 53 9.02 7.37 -3.34
N ARG A 54 9.08 8.59 -3.89
CA ARG A 54 9.97 9.66 -3.40
C ARG A 54 9.60 10.17 -2.01
N SER A 55 8.36 9.98 -1.57
CA SER A 55 7.84 10.45 -0.30
C SER A 55 6.52 9.76 0.03
N ASP A 56 6.12 9.78 1.30
CA ASP A 56 4.82 9.24 1.74
C ASP A 56 3.66 10.22 1.45
N ASP A 57 3.95 11.52 1.45
CA ASP A 57 3.03 12.66 1.30
C ASP A 57 2.82 13.10 -0.18
N ILE A 58 2.98 12.19 -1.14
CA ILE A 58 2.70 12.49 -2.56
C ILE A 58 1.23 12.28 -2.91
N SER A 59 0.74 13.00 -3.91
CA SER A 59 -0.66 12.95 -4.33
C SER A 59 -1.05 11.62 -4.97
N ALA A 60 -2.33 11.28 -4.94
CA ALA A 60 -2.87 10.07 -5.54
C ALA A 60 -2.63 10.04 -7.05
N SER A 61 -2.79 11.18 -7.74
CA SER A 61 -2.46 11.31 -9.17
C SER A 61 -0.98 11.01 -9.45
N GLU A 62 -0.06 11.41 -8.57
CA GLU A 62 1.36 11.10 -8.72
C GLU A 62 1.64 9.60 -8.52
N VAL A 63 1.01 8.97 -7.53
CA VAL A 63 1.12 7.51 -7.32
C VAL A 63 0.61 6.75 -8.53
N LEU A 64 -0.52 7.18 -9.10
CA LEU A 64 -1.06 6.61 -10.32
C LEU A 64 -0.09 6.76 -11.49
N ALA A 65 0.53 7.92 -11.66
CA ALA A 65 1.53 8.18 -12.70
C ALA A 65 2.83 7.38 -12.52
N ASP A 66 3.28 7.20 -11.27
CA ASP A 66 4.44 6.36 -10.92
C ASP A 66 4.17 4.88 -11.27
N GLY A 67 2.91 4.42 -11.11
CA GLY A 67 2.51 3.03 -11.36
C GLY A 67 3.03 2.03 -10.30
N TYR A 68 3.56 2.55 -9.19
CA TYR A 68 3.99 1.75 -8.04
C TYR A 68 3.83 2.53 -6.74
N GLY A 69 3.75 1.80 -5.63
CA GLY A 69 3.81 2.39 -4.30
C GLY A 69 3.85 1.40 -3.15
N GLN A 70 3.91 1.95 -1.94
CA GLN A 70 3.93 1.24 -0.68
C GLN A 70 2.64 1.51 0.10
N CYS A 71 2.49 0.99 1.31
CA CYS A 71 1.30 1.14 2.16
C CYS A 71 0.69 2.54 2.14
N ASN A 72 1.49 3.53 2.50
CA ASN A 72 1.10 4.93 2.59
C ASN A 72 0.60 5.49 1.24
N THR A 73 1.42 5.39 0.20
CA THR A 73 1.13 5.99 -1.10
C THR A 73 0.07 5.26 -1.89
N LYS A 74 0.06 3.92 -1.85
CA LYS A 74 -1.07 3.12 -2.36
C LYS A 74 -2.36 3.42 -1.58
N GLY A 75 -2.25 3.67 -0.27
CA GLY A 75 -3.36 4.13 0.57
C GLY A 75 -3.94 5.46 0.09
N ASN A 76 -3.08 6.43 -0.23
CA ASN A 76 -3.51 7.72 -0.80
C ASN A 76 -4.33 7.51 -2.09
N LEU A 77 -3.82 6.70 -3.03
CA LEU A 77 -4.52 6.39 -4.27
C LEU A 77 -5.83 5.63 -4.04
N LEU A 78 -5.84 4.64 -3.15
CA LEU A 78 -7.04 3.87 -2.84
C LEU A 78 -8.13 4.76 -2.23
N MET A 79 -7.77 5.63 -1.29
CA MET A 79 -8.70 6.60 -0.70
C MET A 79 -9.24 7.58 -1.73
N ALA A 80 -8.38 8.12 -2.61
CA ALA A 80 -8.79 9.03 -3.67
C ALA A 80 -9.82 8.38 -4.60
N LEU A 81 -9.57 7.14 -5.03
CA LEU A 81 -10.49 6.36 -5.87
C LEU A 81 -11.82 6.13 -5.16
N PHE A 82 -11.82 5.69 -3.90
CA PHE A 82 -13.05 5.50 -3.14
C PHE A 82 -13.86 6.79 -3.02
N ARG A 83 -13.23 7.90 -2.65
CA ARG A 83 -13.94 9.18 -2.51
C ARG A 83 -14.48 9.71 -3.82
N ALA A 84 -13.73 9.58 -4.91
CA ALA A 84 -14.18 9.92 -6.26
C ALA A 84 -15.40 9.08 -6.70
N LEU A 85 -15.49 7.83 -6.21
CA LEU A 85 -16.60 6.91 -6.45
C LEU A 85 -17.76 7.06 -5.43
N GLY A 86 -17.69 8.05 -4.52
CA GLY A 86 -18.70 8.29 -3.50
C GLY A 86 -18.68 7.29 -2.33
N ILE A 87 -17.61 6.51 -2.20
CA ILE A 87 -17.42 5.52 -1.14
C ILE A 87 -16.69 6.18 0.04
N GLN A 88 -17.30 6.11 1.22
CA GLN A 88 -16.74 6.66 2.44
C GLN A 88 -15.52 5.84 2.90
N CYS A 89 -14.40 6.52 3.12
CA CYS A 89 -13.20 5.90 3.64
C CYS A 89 -12.46 6.82 4.62
N ARG A 90 -11.68 6.22 5.52
CA ARG A 90 -10.84 6.92 6.49
C ARG A 90 -9.43 6.31 6.56
N PHE A 91 -8.51 7.10 7.07
CA PHE A 91 -7.10 6.73 7.21
C PHE A 91 -6.85 6.22 8.63
N HIS A 92 -6.09 5.14 8.76
CA HIS A 92 -5.64 4.64 10.07
C HIS A 92 -4.11 4.63 10.06
N GLY A 93 -3.52 5.47 10.91
CA GLY A 93 -2.06 5.64 10.98
C GLY A 93 -1.44 4.86 12.14
N PHE A 94 -0.24 4.32 11.92
CA PHE A 94 0.52 3.62 12.94
C PHE A 94 2.01 3.61 12.64
N THR A 95 2.80 3.04 13.54
CA THR A 95 4.19 2.69 13.28
C THR A 95 4.37 1.19 13.17
N ILE A 96 5.37 0.79 12.38
CA ILE A 96 5.79 -0.60 12.22
C ILE A 96 7.30 -0.76 12.48
N ASP A 97 7.73 -1.95 12.92
CA ASP A 97 9.15 -2.28 13.05
C ASP A 97 9.79 -2.46 11.65
N GLN A 98 10.93 -1.81 11.42
CA GLN A 98 11.71 -1.96 10.19
C GLN A 98 12.03 -3.41 9.79
N GLN A 99 12.00 -4.36 10.74
CA GLN A 99 12.27 -5.77 10.51
C GLN A 99 11.42 -6.36 9.38
N LEU A 100 10.16 -5.93 9.22
CA LEU A 100 9.32 -6.41 8.11
C LEU A 100 9.87 -5.99 6.74
N GLN A 101 10.63 -4.89 6.65
CA GLN A 101 11.24 -4.43 5.40
C GLN A 101 12.54 -5.17 5.06
N LYS A 102 13.07 -5.99 5.99
CA LYS A 102 14.30 -6.75 5.77
C LYS A 102 14.13 -7.69 4.58
N GLY A 103 15.03 -7.57 3.60
CA GLY A 103 15.00 -8.37 2.37
C GLY A 103 14.35 -7.66 1.20
N ALA A 104 13.29 -6.86 1.42
CA ALA A 104 12.78 -5.91 0.42
C ALA A 104 13.79 -4.77 0.26
N ILE A 105 14.20 -4.17 1.38
CA ILE A 105 15.35 -3.27 1.47
C ILE A 105 16.62 -4.14 1.55
N PRO A 106 17.59 -3.97 0.62
CA PRO A 106 18.83 -4.74 0.65
C PRO A 106 19.64 -4.53 1.94
N SER A 107 20.23 -5.59 2.49
CA SER A 107 20.93 -5.54 3.79
C SER A 107 22.03 -4.47 3.89
N TYR A 108 22.70 -4.15 2.77
CA TYR A 108 23.77 -3.14 2.74
C TYR A 108 23.26 -1.68 2.82
N VAL A 109 21.97 -1.44 2.59
CA VAL A 109 21.30 -0.14 2.85
C VAL A 109 20.33 -0.18 4.02
N PHE A 110 19.96 -1.38 4.51
CA PHE A 110 18.98 -1.56 5.60
C PHE A 110 19.36 -0.85 6.90
N TRP A 111 20.66 -0.70 7.19
CA TRP A 111 21.14 0.01 8.38
C TRP A 111 20.80 1.52 8.38
N LEU A 112 20.40 2.09 7.23
CA LEU A 112 19.94 3.47 7.10
C LEU A 112 18.44 3.64 7.38
N ALA A 113 17.68 2.54 7.40
CA ALA A 113 16.24 2.59 7.67
C ALA A 113 15.99 3.04 9.12
N PRO A 114 14.96 3.88 9.36
CA PRO A 114 14.57 4.22 10.73
C PRO A 114 14.00 2.98 11.43
N LYS A 115 14.19 2.88 12.75
CA LYS A 115 13.73 1.73 13.56
C LYS A 115 12.23 1.54 13.54
N SER A 116 11.52 2.66 13.55
CA SER A 116 10.08 2.75 13.50
C SER A 116 9.74 3.51 12.21
N ILE A 117 8.85 2.93 11.41
CA ILE A 117 8.45 3.45 10.10
C ILE A 117 6.96 3.77 10.19
N ILE A 118 6.58 4.97 9.73
CA ILE A 118 5.18 5.35 9.55
C ILE A 118 4.53 4.44 8.52
N HIS A 119 3.37 3.91 8.88
CA HIS A 119 2.55 3.04 8.05
C HIS A 119 1.08 3.41 8.20
N SER A 120 0.28 3.00 7.23
CA SER A 120 -1.16 3.12 7.29
C SER A 120 -1.91 1.99 6.59
N TRP A 121 -3.19 1.86 6.92
CA TRP A 121 -4.17 1.22 6.04
C TRP A 121 -5.38 2.13 5.84
N VAL A 122 -6.24 1.71 4.91
CA VAL A 122 -7.49 2.39 4.61
C VAL A 122 -8.63 1.60 5.24
N GLU A 123 -9.61 2.29 5.83
CA GLU A 123 -10.87 1.67 6.23
C GLU A 123 -11.99 2.17 5.35
N VAL A 124 -12.79 1.24 4.83
CA VAL A 124 -13.95 1.54 3.98
C VAL A 124 -15.24 1.28 4.73
N LEU A 125 -16.23 2.16 4.61
CA LEU A 125 -17.55 1.92 5.14
C LEU A 125 -18.35 1.08 4.13
N TYR A 126 -18.68 -0.15 4.48
CA TYR A 126 -19.47 -1.07 3.66
C TYR A 126 -20.55 -1.72 4.52
N GLU A 127 -21.81 -1.69 4.06
CA GLU A 127 -22.97 -2.23 4.79
C GLU A 127 -23.07 -1.74 6.26
N GLY A 128 -22.69 -0.48 6.51
CA GLY A 128 -22.72 0.14 7.83
C GLY A 128 -21.60 -0.29 8.78
N LYS A 129 -20.56 -0.98 8.28
CA LYS A 129 -19.38 -1.39 9.05
C LYS A 129 -18.11 -0.85 8.42
N TRP A 130 -17.16 -0.47 9.26
CA TRP A 130 -15.80 -0.17 8.82
C TRP A 130 -15.05 -1.47 8.60
N ILE A 131 -14.51 -1.64 7.39
CA ILE A 131 -13.72 -2.79 6.97
C ILE A 131 -12.29 -2.33 6.75
N ASN A 132 -11.34 -3.04 7.35
CA ASN A 132 -9.92 -2.71 7.28
C ASN A 132 -9.32 -3.26 5.99
N LEU A 133 -8.66 -2.41 5.21
CA LEU A 133 -8.04 -2.77 3.95
C LEU A 133 -6.54 -2.51 4.03
N GLU A 134 -5.76 -3.52 4.38
CA GLU A 134 -4.29 -3.46 4.38
C GLU A 134 -3.68 -4.40 3.31
N GLY A 135 -4.43 -5.41 2.86
CA GLY A 135 -3.92 -6.42 1.92
C GLY A 135 -3.50 -5.90 0.54
N PHE A 136 -3.79 -4.64 0.18
CA PHE A 136 -3.48 -4.04 -1.12
C PHE A 136 -2.00 -3.74 -1.33
N ILE A 137 -1.16 -3.84 -0.30
CA ILE A 137 0.23 -3.38 -0.34
C ILE A 137 1.04 -4.14 -1.40
N LEU A 138 0.89 -5.46 -1.44
CA LEU A 138 1.69 -6.34 -2.29
C LEU A 138 0.89 -6.79 -3.52
N ASP A 139 1.47 -6.57 -4.70
CA ASP A 139 0.95 -7.17 -5.93
C ASP A 139 1.13 -8.69 -5.92
N GLU A 140 0.21 -9.40 -6.57
CA GLU A 140 0.17 -10.86 -6.59
C GLU A 140 1.48 -11.48 -7.07
N ALA A 141 2.09 -10.90 -8.11
CA ALA A 141 3.35 -11.39 -8.66
C ALA A 141 4.50 -11.31 -7.64
N TYR A 142 4.58 -10.23 -6.87
CA TYR A 142 5.56 -10.11 -5.79
C TYR A 142 5.28 -11.10 -4.66
N LEU A 143 4.04 -11.16 -4.16
CA LEU A 143 3.66 -12.04 -3.06
C LEU A 143 3.91 -13.52 -3.40
N SER A 144 3.46 -13.96 -4.57
CA SER A 144 3.69 -15.31 -5.09
C SER A 144 5.19 -15.65 -5.19
N SER A 145 6.03 -14.68 -5.57
CA SER A 145 7.48 -14.92 -5.62
C SER A 145 8.10 -15.11 -4.24
N ILE A 146 7.65 -14.36 -3.23
CA ILE A 146 8.11 -14.56 -1.86
C ILE A 146 7.59 -15.90 -1.31
N GLN A 147 6.32 -16.24 -1.53
CA GLN A 147 5.74 -17.53 -1.14
C GLN A 147 6.51 -18.72 -1.72
N SER A 148 6.83 -18.70 -3.02
CA SER A 148 7.63 -19.75 -3.67
C SER A 148 9.03 -19.87 -3.06
N LYS A 149 9.70 -18.74 -2.85
CA LYS A 149 11.03 -18.69 -2.23
C LYS A 149 11.04 -19.26 -0.81
N PHE A 150 9.93 -19.12 -0.08
CA PHE A 150 9.77 -19.59 1.30
C PHE A 150 8.69 -20.67 1.43
N SER A 151 8.56 -21.56 0.45
CA SER A 151 7.52 -22.61 0.41
C SER A 151 7.54 -23.58 1.61
N GLN A 152 8.66 -23.64 2.34
CA GLN A 152 8.79 -24.42 3.57
C GLN A 152 8.32 -23.67 4.82
N ALA A 153 8.19 -22.34 4.77
CA ALA A 153 7.62 -21.53 5.85
C ALA A 153 6.09 -21.59 5.73
N LYS A 154 5.45 -22.29 6.67
CA LYS A 154 3.99 -22.43 6.69
C LYS A 154 3.30 -21.46 7.67
N ASP A 155 4.05 -21.02 8.67
CA ASP A 155 3.57 -20.19 9.78
C ASP A 155 4.44 -18.93 9.91
N ASN A 156 4.03 -17.98 10.77
CA ASN A 156 4.74 -16.77 11.21
C ASN A 156 5.88 -16.31 10.29
N PHE A 157 5.58 -15.40 9.39
CA PHE A 157 6.55 -14.82 8.46
C PHE A 157 6.69 -13.33 8.70
N CYS A 158 7.93 -12.86 8.84
CA CYS A 158 8.27 -11.45 8.94
C CYS A 158 9.48 -11.12 8.07
N GLY A 159 9.31 -10.21 7.12
CA GLY A 159 10.33 -9.78 6.16
C GLY A 159 9.74 -9.55 4.76
N TYR A 160 10.53 -9.00 3.85
CA TYR A 160 10.14 -8.76 2.45
C TYR A 160 8.87 -7.90 2.28
N GLY A 161 8.50 -7.08 3.26
CA GLY A 161 7.24 -6.33 3.27
C GLY A 161 6.04 -7.19 3.67
N ILE A 162 6.24 -8.27 4.43
CA ILE A 162 5.18 -9.16 4.91
C ILE A 162 5.37 -9.35 6.41
N ALA A 163 4.28 -9.28 7.17
CA ALA A 163 4.19 -9.69 8.56
C ALA A 163 2.83 -10.37 8.81
N THR A 164 2.80 -11.70 8.74
CA THR A 164 1.57 -12.52 8.83
C THR A 164 1.80 -13.83 9.57
N THR A 165 0.76 -14.37 10.19
CA THR A 165 0.77 -15.70 10.81
C THR A 165 0.68 -16.83 9.79
N CYS A 166 0.22 -16.56 8.56
CA CYS A 166 0.10 -17.54 7.48
C CYS A 166 0.50 -16.91 6.14
N ILE A 167 1.74 -17.17 5.69
CA ILE A 167 2.22 -16.67 4.38
C ILE A 167 1.65 -17.48 3.21
N SER A 168 1.26 -18.74 3.43
CA SER A 168 0.75 -19.59 2.34
C SER A 168 -0.60 -19.15 1.79
N ASN A 169 -1.42 -18.49 2.62
CA ASN A 169 -2.75 -18.00 2.23
C ASN A 169 -3.13 -16.76 3.07
N PRO A 170 -2.46 -15.61 2.87
CA PRO A 170 -2.79 -14.39 3.58
C PRO A 170 -4.11 -13.81 3.06
N GLU A 171 -4.91 -13.23 3.96
CA GLU A 171 -6.20 -12.62 3.65
C GLU A 171 -6.01 -11.28 2.95
N THR A 172 -5.62 -11.29 1.67
CA THR A 172 -5.28 -10.07 0.91
C THR A 172 -6.32 -9.68 -0.13
N ASN A 173 -7.30 -10.52 -0.41
CA ASN A 173 -8.30 -10.28 -1.46
C ASN A 173 -9.60 -9.72 -0.87
N TRP A 174 -10.20 -8.76 -1.56
CA TRP A 174 -11.50 -8.22 -1.19
C TRP A 174 -12.60 -9.28 -1.32
N VAL A 175 -13.27 -9.57 -0.20
CA VAL A 175 -14.43 -10.46 -0.10
C VAL A 175 -15.53 -9.88 0.80
N GLY A 176 -15.55 -8.55 0.97
CA GLY A 176 -16.44 -7.87 1.92
C GLY A 176 -16.04 -8.05 3.39
N LYS A 177 -14.75 -8.29 3.66
CA LYS A 177 -14.17 -8.49 4.98
C LYS A 177 -12.78 -7.85 5.04
N ASP A 178 -12.25 -7.73 6.26
CA ASP A 178 -10.93 -7.16 6.48
C ASP A 178 -9.85 -7.90 5.68
N THR A 179 -8.84 -7.16 5.22
CA THR A 179 -7.67 -7.70 4.54
C THR A 179 -6.39 -7.25 5.23
N TYR A 180 -5.41 -8.15 5.32
CA TYR A 180 -4.15 -7.91 6.05
C TYR A 180 -2.95 -8.58 5.39
N ILE A 181 -1.79 -7.95 5.54
CA ILE A 181 -0.50 -8.50 5.11
C ILE A 181 0.68 -8.07 5.97
N GLN A 182 0.53 -6.99 6.74
CA GLN A 182 1.58 -6.42 7.60
C GLN A 182 1.13 -6.15 9.05
N LYS A 183 -0.12 -6.48 9.41
CA LYS A 183 -0.67 -6.23 10.77
C LYS A 183 0.19 -6.73 11.94
N GLU A 184 0.92 -7.83 11.77
CA GLU A 184 1.75 -8.40 12.84
C GLU A 184 3.02 -7.56 13.10
N GLY A 185 3.30 -6.56 12.27
CA GLY A 185 4.43 -5.64 12.39
C GLY A 185 4.11 -4.32 13.11
N ILE A 186 2.86 -4.07 13.48
CA ILE A 186 2.42 -2.83 14.14
C ILE A 186 3.02 -2.71 15.53
N HIS A 187 3.48 -1.51 15.87
CA HIS A 187 4.04 -1.17 17.17
C HIS A 187 3.20 -0.12 17.90
N ASP A 188 3.05 1.08 17.34
CA ASP A 188 2.25 2.16 17.94
C ASP A 188 1.06 2.53 17.05
N ASP A 189 -0.13 2.59 17.63
CA ASP A 189 -1.37 2.98 16.95
C ASP A 189 -1.63 4.48 17.16
N PHE A 190 -1.69 5.26 16.06
CA PHE A 190 -1.98 6.69 16.07
C PHE A 190 -3.48 7.00 15.88
N GLY A 191 -4.31 5.99 15.64
CA GLY A 191 -5.74 6.10 15.47
C GLY A 191 -6.19 6.55 14.09
N PHE A 192 -7.42 7.06 14.05
CA PHE A 192 -8.12 7.41 12.83
C PHE A 192 -7.94 8.88 12.46
N TYR A 193 -7.76 9.13 11.17
CA TYR A 193 -7.71 10.45 10.56
C TYR A 193 -8.70 10.53 9.42
N ASP A 194 -9.26 11.70 9.18
CA ASP A 194 -10.15 11.91 8.05
C ASP A 194 -9.36 11.95 6.73
N SER A 195 -8.05 12.22 6.74
CA SER A 195 -7.22 12.19 5.53
C SER A 195 -5.74 11.91 5.83
N PRO A 196 -4.96 11.45 4.83
CA PRO A 196 -3.51 11.39 4.95
C PRO A 196 -2.87 12.77 5.18
N ASP A 197 -3.45 13.86 4.67
CA ASP A 197 -2.93 15.22 4.86
C ASP A 197 -2.92 15.60 6.35
N GLU A 198 -3.99 15.31 7.08
CA GLU A 198 -4.07 15.54 8.53
C GLU A 198 -3.01 14.72 9.27
N PHE A 199 -2.90 13.45 8.90
CA PHE A 199 -1.93 12.55 9.51
C PHE A 199 -0.48 13.02 9.31
N TYR A 200 -0.09 13.40 8.08
CA TYR A 200 1.26 13.88 7.80
C TYR A 200 1.52 15.29 8.34
N ALA A 201 0.49 16.12 8.52
CA ALA A 201 0.62 17.40 9.22
C ALA A 201 0.97 17.21 10.70
N GLU A 202 0.45 16.16 11.34
CA GLU A 202 0.72 15.84 12.74
C GLU A 202 2.03 15.05 12.93
N GLN A 203 2.20 13.94 12.19
CA GLN A 203 3.30 12.99 12.40
C GLN A 203 4.53 13.27 11.53
N GLY A 204 4.39 14.07 10.48
CA GLY A 204 5.42 14.29 9.47
C GLY A 204 5.68 13.05 8.59
N THR A 205 6.83 13.03 7.93
CA THR A 205 7.26 11.91 7.07
C THR A 205 8.51 11.23 7.65
N ASN A 206 8.75 9.96 7.28
CA ASN A 206 9.84 9.14 7.80
C ASN A 206 11.26 9.72 7.67
N LEU A 207 11.54 10.55 6.67
CA LEU A 207 12.90 11.03 6.36
C LEU A 207 12.95 12.55 6.21
N THR A 208 14.00 13.16 6.77
CA THR A 208 14.25 14.60 6.68
C THR A 208 15.69 14.91 6.24
N GLY A 209 15.93 16.15 5.76
CA GLY A 209 17.25 16.66 5.42
C GLY A 209 18.03 15.81 4.41
N ILE A 210 19.32 15.58 4.69
CA ILE A 210 20.24 14.84 3.81
C ILE A 210 19.78 13.39 3.59
N LYS A 211 19.16 12.76 4.60
CA LYS A 211 18.63 11.40 4.46
C LYS A 211 17.47 11.35 3.47
N ARG A 212 16.55 12.32 3.53
CA ARG A 212 15.47 12.47 2.54
C ARG A 212 16.02 12.63 1.13
N TRP A 213 17.01 13.52 0.97
CA TRP A 213 17.65 13.74 -0.33
C TRP A 213 18.32 12.47 -0.87
N ALA A 214 19.10 11.76 -0.06
CA ALA A 214 19.77 10.52 -0.46
C ALA A 214 18.76 9.42 -0.82
N TYR A 215 17.67 9.32 -0.06
CA TYR A 215 16.59 8.38 -0.34
C TYR A 215 15.90 8.67 -1.67
N GLN A 216 15.49 9.91 -1.88
CA GLN A 216 14.79 10.38 -3.08
C GLN A 216 15.59 10.20 -4.36
N ASN A 217 16.91 10.39 -4.31
CA ASN A 217 17.74 10.41 -5.50
C ASN A 217 18.49 9.10 -5.76
N PHE A 218 18.68 8.25 -4.73
CA PHE A 218 19.52 7.04 -4.87
C PHE A 218 18.92 5.80 -4.20
N ILE A 219 18.67 5.85 -2.88
CA ILE A 219 18.38 4.63 -2.10
C ILE A 219 17.08 3.97 -2.58
N ARG A 220 16.02 4.74 -2.84
CA ARG A 220 14.74 4.17 -3.31
C ARG A 220 14.88 3.41 -4.62
N HIS A 221 15.74 3.87 -5.53
CA HIS A 221 15.96 3.20 -6.81
C HIS A 221 16.65 1.85 -6.63
N ILE A 222 17.59 1.76 -5.70
CA ILE A 222 18.24 0.51 -5.32
C ILE A 222 17.24 -0.47 -4.71
N ILE A 223 16.37 0.02 -3.81
CA ILE A 223 15.31 -0.79 -3.20
C ILE A 223 14.34 -1.28 -4.28
N ASN A 224 13.84 -0.40 -5.14
CA ASN A 224 12.92 -0.73 -6.23
C ASN A 224 13.52 -1.73 -7.22
N TRP A 225 14.82 -1.60 -7.54
CA TRP A 225 15.51 -2.59 -8.36
C TRP A 225 15.50 -3.98 -7.70
N ASN A 226 15.74 -4.06 -6.39
CA ASN A 226 15.67 -5.32 -5.66
C ASN A 226 14.24 -5.88 -5.60
N VAL A 227 13.23 -5.03 -5.36
CA VAL A 227 11.81 -5.44 -5.38
C VAL A 227 11.42 -6.01 -6.75
N GLN A 228 11.80 -5.35 -7.84
CA GLN A 228 11.58 -5.85 -9.20
C GLN A 228 12.31 -7.18 -9.46
N ARG A 229 13.54 -7.31 -8.96
CA ARG A 229 14.30 -8.56 -9.05
C ARG A 229 13.62 -9.70 -8.27
N LEU A 230 13.08 -9.41 -7.09
CA LEU A 230 12.32 -10.37 -6.30
C LEU A 230 11.08 -10.82 -7.06
N ARG A 231 10.26 -9.88 -7.55
CA ARG A 231 9.05 -10.15 -8.34
C ARG A 231 9.30 -11.10 -9.53
N ARG A 232 10.41 -10.91 -10.25
CA ARG A 232 10.73 -11.69 -11.46
C ARG A 232 11.20 -13.13 -11.21
N LYS A 233 11.58 -13.51 -9.99
CA LYS A 233 12.20 -14.83 -9.73
C LYS A 233 11.29 -16.01 -10.02
N ASN A 234 9.96 -15.85 -9.91
CA ASN A 234 9.01 -16.90 -10.29
C ASN A 234 8.66 -16.91 -11.78
N VAL A 235 8.63 -15.75 -12.45
CA VAL A 235 8.31 -15.67 -13.89
C VAL A 235 9.28 -16.52 -14.71
N THR A 236 10.56 -16.56 -14.31
CA THR A 236 11.56 -17.44 -14.94
C THR A 236 11.40 -18.93 -14.63
N ALA A 237 10.80 -19.31 -13.51
CA ALA A 237 10.57 -20.72 -13.16
C ALA A 237 9.36 -21.29 -13.91
N GLU A 238 8.28 -20.52 -14.05
CA GLU A 238 7.10 -20.91 -14.84
C GLU A 238 7.40 -20.93 -16.34
N ALA A 239 8.18 -19.97 -16.85
CA ALA A 239 8.63 -19.97 -18.26
C ALA A 239 9.63 -21.08 -18.61
N GLN A 240 10.20 -21.78 -17.62
CA GLN A 240 11.05 -22.97 -17.82
C GLN A 240 10.23 -24.28 -17.81
N HIS A 241 8.95 -24.21 -17.42
CA HIS A 241 8.03 -25.34 -17.30
C HIS A 241 6.80 -25.24 -18.21
N ALA A 242 6.71 -24.19 -19.04
CA ALA A 242 5.72 -24.01 -20.12
C ALA A 242 6.35 -24.30 -21.49
#